data_AF-A0A957PW15-F1
#
_entry.id   AF-A0A957PW15-F1
#
_cell.length_a   1.000
_cell.length_b   1.000
_cell.length_c   1.000
_cell.angle_alpha   90.00
_cell.angle_beta   90.00
_cell.angle_gamma   90.00
#
_symmetry.space_group_name_H-M   'P 1'
#
loop_
_entity.id
_entity.type
_entity.pdbx_description
1 polymer ?
#
loop_
_entity_poly.entity_id
_entity_poly.type
_entity_poly.pdbx_seq_one_letter_code
_entity_poly.pdbx_strand_id
1 'polypeptide(L)' 'TIQAHLDLIPQICHGAGPIGQLELAERFRWLVAPHDTIIQCGPAHTGLCDDPRATLERLHAALHLPVGR' A
#
# COMPACT_ATOMS: atom_id res chain seq x y z
N THR A 1 4.42 -6.78 17.50
CA THR A 1 5.75 -6.40 16.93
C THR A 1 5.51 -5.70 15.61
N ILE A 2 6.50 -4.98 15.05
CA ILE A 2 6.36 -4.34 13.72
C ILE A 2 5.98 -5.39 12.66
N GLN A 3 6.59 -6.58 12.70
CA GLN A 3 6.27 -7.67 11.77
C GLN A 3 4.79 -8.04 11.82
N ALA A 4 4.21 -8.18 13.01
CA ALA A 4 2.79 -8.50 13.15
C ALA A 4 1.87 -7.43 12.53
N HIS A 5 2.26 -6.15 12.59
CA HIS A 5 1.50 -5.08 11.91
C HIS A 5 1.64 -5.17 10.38
N LEU A 6 2.84 -5.45 9.87
CA LEU A 6 3.07 -5.64 8.43
C LEU A 6 2.28 -6.84 7.88
N ASP A 7 2.21 -7.93 8.64
CA ASP A 7 1.53 -9.16 8.24
C ASP A 7 0.00 -8.98 8.12
N LEU A 8 -0.58 -7.95 8.74
CA LEU A 8 -2.01 -7.64 8.63
C LEU A 8 -2.37 -7.03 7.26
N ILE A 9 -1.47 -6.28 6.63
CA ILE A 9 -1.73 -5.61 5.35
C ILE A 9 -2.19 -6.61 4.27
N PRO A 10 -1.46 -7.70 3.96
CA PRO A 10 -1.91 -8.67 2.97
C PRO A 10 -3.17 -9.40 3.40
N GLN A 11 -3.39 -9.62 4.70
CA GLN A 11 -4.62 -10.26 5.19
C GLN A 11 -5.84 -9.37 4.92
N ILE A 12 -5.74 -8.06 5.20
CA ILE A 12 -6.78 -7.08 4.90
C ILE A 12 -7.05 -7.05 3.40
N CYS A 13 -6.01 -7.03 2.55
CA CYS A 13 -6.16 -7.09 1.09
C CYS A 13 -6.94 -8.34 0.62
N HIS A 14 -6.79 -9.47 1.30
CA HIS A 14 -7.53 -10.71 1.03
C HIS A 14 -8.92 -10.77 1.70
N GLY A 15 -9.36 -9.70 2.36
CA GLY A 15 -10.71 -9.62 2.94
C GLY A 15 -10.80 -9.96 4.42
N ALA A 16 -9.68 -10.06 5.14
CA ALA A 16 -9.71 -10.38 6.57
C ALA A 16 -10.24 -9.21 7.42
N GLY A 17 -11.10 -9.54 8.39
CA GLY A 17 -11.62 -8.60 9.39
C GLY A 17 -12.55 -7.53 8.81
N PRO A 18 -13.03 -6.60 9.66
CA PRO A 18 -14.03 -5.59 9.27
C PRO A 18 -13.56 -4.68 8.11
N ILE A 19 -12.28 -4.34 8.09
CA ILE A 19 -11.68 -3.49 7.04
C ILE A 19 -11.55 -4.25 5.72
N GLY A 20 -11.26 -5.56 5.79
CA GLY A 20 -11.17 -6.41 4.60
C GLY A 20 -12.49 -6.51 3.84
N GLN A 21 -13.62 -6.41 4.56
CA GLN A 21 -14.97 -6.46 3.99
C GLN A 21 -15.43 -5.16 3.30
N LEU A 22 -14.65 -4.09 3.38
CA LEU A 22 -14.93 -2.85 2.66
C LEU A 22 -14.79 -3.04 1.15
N GLU A 23 -15.45 -2.17 0.38
CA GLU A 23 -15.26 -2.11 -1.06
C GLU A 23 -13.80 -1.80 -1.40
N LEU A 24 -13.32 -2.26 -2.56
CA LEU A 24 -11.90 -2.18 -2.92
C LEU A 24 -11.31 -0.76 -2.75
N ALA A 25 -12.05 0.26 -3.17
CA ALA A 25 -11.63 1.64 -3.09
C ALA A 25 -11.57 2.17 -1.64
N GLU A 26 -12.51 1.75 -0.78
CA GLU A 26 -12.54 2.11 0.63
C GLU A 26 -11.41 1.42 1.40
N ARG A 27 -11.21 0.13 1.15
CA ARG A 27 -10.12 -0.65 1.72
C ARG A 27 -8.76 -0.06 1.37
N PHE A 28 -8.55 0.32 0.10
CA PHE A 28 -7.32 0.98 -0.32
C PHE A 28 -7.13 2.32 0.39
N ARG A 29 -8.16 3.18 0.43
CA ARG A 29 -8.10 4.47 1.14
C ARG A 29 -7.77 4.29 2.62
N TRP A 30 -8.33 3.29 3.28
CA TRP A 30 -8.03 2.97 4.67
C TRP A 30 -6.55 2.60 4.84
N LEU A 31 -6.04 1.68 4.01
CA LEU A 31 -4.66 1.19 4.08
C LEU A 31 -3.61 2.30 3.91
N VAL A 32 -3.87 3.28 3.03
CA VAL A 32 -2.90 4.35 2.74
C VAL A 32 -3.08 5.61 3.61
N ALA A 33 -4.14 5.66 4.44
CA ALA A 33 -4.36 6.80 5.33
C ALA A 33 -3.28 6.86 6.42
N PRO A 34 -2.84 8.06 6.86
CA PRO A 34 -1.86 8.20 7.94
C PRO A 34 -2.53 8.01 9.31
N HIS A 35 -3.05 6.81 9.56
CA HIS A 35 -3.80 6.48 10.78
C HIS A 35 -2.96 5.74 11.83
N ASP A 36 -1.82 5.17 11.43
CA ASP A 36 -0.89 4.46 12.32
C ASP A 36 0.33 5.34 12.67
N THR A 37 0.73 5.29 13.95
CA THR A 37 1.93 5.98 14.45
C THR A 37 3.18 5.11 14.41
N ILE A 38 3.02 3.80 14.16
CA ILE A 38 4.12 2.82 14.07
C ILE A 38 4.54 2.61 12.62
N ILE A 39 3.58 2.50 11.70
CA ILE A 39 3.80 2.28 10.27
C ILE A 39 3.04 3.36 9.52
N GLN A 40 3.76 4.18 8.75
CA GLN A 40 3.14 5.19 7.89
C GLN A 40 3.41 4.84 6.44
N CYS A 41 2.34 4.74 5.65
CA CYS A 41 2.48 4.59 4.21
C CYS A 41 3.03 5.87 3.58
N GLY A 42 3.81 5.70 2.51
CA GLY A 42 4.20 6.81 1.65
C GLY A 42 3.00 7.38 0.87
N PRO A 43 3.19 8.51 0.17
CA PRO A 43 2.15 9.10 -0.66
C PRO A 43 1.56 8.12 -1.67
N ALA A 44 0.24 8.15 -1.84
CA ALA A 44 -0.39 7.40 -2.92
C ALA A 44 -0.06 8.02 -4.28
N HIS A 45 0.37 7.20 -5.24
CA HIS A 45 0.64 7.62 -6.61
C HIS A 45 -0.50 7.15 -7.52
N THR A 46 -1.31 8.10 -8.01
CA THR A 46 -2.46 7.82 -8.88
C THR A 46 -2.12 8.05 -10.35
N GLY A 47 -2.83 7.37 -11.23
CA GLY A 47 -2.66 7.48 -12.68
C GLY A 47 -3.38 6.34 -13.40
N LEU A 48 -3.52 6.49 -14.72
CA LEU A 48 -3.94 5.39 -15.60
C LEU A 48 -2.71 4.65 -16.10
N CYS A 49 -2.83 3.34 -16.26
CA CYS A 49 -1.78 2.52 -16.87
C CYS A 49 -2.41 1.32 -17.58
N ASP A 50 -1.73 0.85 -18.62
CA ASP A 50 -2.13 -0.34 -19.37
C ASP A 50 -1.59 -1.63 -18.74
N ASP A 51 -0.45 -1.53 -18.04
CA ASP A 51 0.15 -2.62 -17.27
C ASP A 51 0.41 -2.17 -15.81
N PRO A 52 -0.44 -2.61 -14.85
CA PRO A 52 -0.27 -2.29 -13.44
C PRO A 52 1.04 -2.81 -12.84
N ARG A 53 1.54 -3.96 -13.29
CA ARG A 53 2.75 -4.58 -12.72
C ARG A 53 4.00 -3.82 -13.15
N ALA A 54 4.14 -3.57 -14.45
CA ALA A 54 5.26 -2.80 -14.97
C ALA A 54 5.27 -1.36 -14.39
N THR A 55 4.07 -0.77 -14.23
CA THR A 55 3.94 0.57 -13.64
C THR A 55 4.37 0.58 -12.17
N LEU A 56 3.99 -0.42 -11.38
CA LEU A 56 4.40 -0.55 -9.98
C LEU A 56 5.91 -0.70 -9.85
N GLU A 57 6.53 -1.57 -10.64
CA GLU A 57 7.99 -1.79 -10.63
C GLU A 57 8.75 -0.50 -10.95
N ARG A 58 8.31 0.23 -11.99
CA ARG A 58 8.89 1.53 -12.37
C ARG A 58 8.74 2.56 -11.25
N LEU A 59 7.56 2.69 -10.64
CA LEU A 59 7.32 3.64 -9.56
C LEU A 59 8.15 3.31 -8.33
N HIS A 60 8.24 2.03 -7.96
CA HIS A 60 9.08 1.59 -6.84
C HIS A 60 10.56 1.92 -7.09
N ALA A 61 11.06 1.67 -8.30
CA ALA A 61 12.43 1.99 -8.66
C ALA A 61 12.72 3.51 -8.65
N ALA A 62 11.78 4.33 -9.11
CA ALA A 62 11.96 5.78 -9.21
C ALA A 62 11.83 6.52 -7.88
N LEU A 63 11.06 5.99 -6.92
CA LEU A 63 10.63 6.74 -5.73
C LEU A 63 11.18 6.17 -4.41
N HIS A 64 11.56 4.90 -4.38
CA HIS A 64 11.93 4.22 -3.13
C HIS A 64 13.32 3.59 -3.17
N LEU A 65 13.96 3.46 -4.34
CA LEU A 65 15.39 3.16 -4.39
C LEU A 65 16.17 4.45 -4.10
N PRO A 66 17.21 4.42 -3.27
CA PRO A 66 18.10 5.57 -3.16
C PRO A 66 18.67 5.86 -4.54
N VAL A 67 18.35 7.03 -5.09
CA VAL A 67 19.04 7.55 -6.27
C VAL A 67 20.51 7.64 -5.87
N GLY A 68 21.35 6.88 -6.56
CA GLY A 68 22.77 6.76 -6.27
C GLY A 68 23.38 8.13 -5.98
N ARG A 69 24.02 8.24 -4.81
CA ARG A 69 24.82 9.41 -4.45
C ARG A 69 26.14 9.37 -5.21
#